data_AF-A0A0C3B4B7-F1
#
_entry.id   AF-A0A0C3B4B7-F1
#
_cell.length_a   1.000
_cell.length_b   1.000
_cell.length_c   1.000
_cell.angle_alpha   90.00
_cell.angle_beta   90.00
_cell.angle_gamma   90.00
#
_symmetry.space_group_name_H-M   'P 1'
#
loop_
_entity.id
_entity.type
_entity.pdbx_description
1 polymer ?
#
loop_
_entity_poly.entity_id
_entity_poly.type
_entity_poly.pdbx_seq_one_letter_code
_entity_poly.pdbx_strand_id
1 'polypeptide(L)'
;MSQLNQLFSSLHTAGHNVKNRFASKKDESKLLARSKLLDHGPDMFVDLSIRFIGASGLPKMDVVGSADPFFMANIDDEIKFVSSVKANTQAPVWNEKWRVKNVPKHAILEVQVMDKDEGTPLNDFIGKFKVDVNPGAKEVELIGPMLKLRSERGHFWLEIESKPASDSDPHSLAYDFDGPIRYSRHTSPTAGKLTNLNEARLYATWKMYLKGVKRHFGDVSQHWNRDYKSAQTIFKGPSSIAVRQGIKAAHDILYSRTTENGYGIIEGKADILSILHGGGASRPNQHQSEHQVALSHRVKPAIYTYAISMDDNSLRFSETGAAFFVDFASKHALHAKCATSVWYSGEFHPRPKGGWENFSDDKRDEDVDWELLIDNNSGTYAPDKAMLPTLQKMLEYNFPGFNILALDREDEELKKSVAACREYALKKRDVPEDELQPTLSPGEESLCHRIWDFRKPGSDANQKPPSDDDSNEADERDPGNGLGDLNHQEGKK
;
A
#
# COMPACT_ATOMS: atom_id res chain seq x y z
N MET A 1 45.60 5.70 8.74
CA MET A 1 44.77 6.15 7.59
C MET A 1 44.79 5.16 6.41
N SER A 2 45.93 4.56 6.04
CA SER A 2 46.02 3.62 4.89
C SER A 2 45.34 2.25 5.10
N GLN A 3 45.47 1.64 6.30
CA GLN A 3 44.90 0.31 6.57
C GLN A 3 43.37 0.28 6.74
N LEU A 4 42.76 1.37 7.22
CA LEU A 4 41.29 1.48 7.34
C LEU A 4 40.62 1.52 5.96
N ASN A 5 41.20 2.26 5.01
CA ASN A 5 40.67 2.35 3.64
C ASN A 5 40.76 1.03 2.87
N GLN A 6 41.76 0.20 3.14
CA GLN A 6 41.86 -1.16 2.58
C GLN A 6 40.84 -2.14 3.18
N LEU A 7 40.49 -1.97 4.47
CA LEU A 7 39.45 -2.77 5.11
C LEU A 7 38.06 -2.42 4.55
N PHE A 8 37.78 -1.13 4.36
CA PHE A 8 36.51 -0.66 3.78
C PHE A 8 36.35 -1.04 2.30
N SER A 9 37.42 -1.00 1.49
CA SER A 9 37.35 -1.45 0.10
C SER A 9 37.17 -2.97 -0.01
N SER A 10 37.80 -3.75 0.88
CA SER A 10 37.63 -5.20 0.99
C SER A 10 36.19 -5.59 1.38
N LEU A 11 35.60 -4.91 2.37
CA LEU A 11 34.22 -5.12 2.79
C LEU A 11 33.21 -4.74 1.70
N HIS A 12 33.45 -3.64 0.98
CA HIS A 12 32.59 -3.22 -0.14
C HIS A 12 32.66 -4.20 -1.31
N THR A 13 33.87 -4.70 -1.64
CA THR A 13 34.09 -5.70 -2.69
C THR A 13 33.48 -7.05 -2.32
N ALA A 14 33.62 -7.47 -1.05
CA ALA A 14 32.98 -8.67 -0.53
C ALA A 14 31.45 -8.57 -0.57
N GLY A 15 30.88 -7.42 -0.15
CA GLY A 15 29.44 -7.17 -0.24
C GLY A 15 28.91 -7.16 -1.68
N HIS A 16 29.69 -6.63 -2.63
CA HIS A 16 29.35 -6.64 -4.06
C HIS A 16 29.41 -8.06 -4.67
N ASN A 17 30.42 -8.85 -4.29
CA ASN A 17 30.56 -10.24 -4.72
C ASN A 17 29.45 -11.14 -4.15
N VAL A 18 29.05 -10.90 -2.90
CA VAL A 18 27.93 -11.61 -2.27
C VAL A 18 26.61 -11.24 -2.96
N LYS A 19 26.34 -9.95 -3.20
CA LYS A 19 25.14 -9.51 -3.95
C LYS A 19 25.09 -10.05 -5.38
N ASN A 20 26.21 -10.05 -6.10
CA ASN A 20 26.28 -10.64 -7.44
C ASN A 20 26.06 -12.16 -7.42
N ARG A 21 26.57 -12.88 -6.43
CA ARG A 21 26.29 -14.31 -6.25
C ARG A 21 24.82 -14.59 -5.92
N PHE A 22 24.19 -13.76 -5.10
CA PHE A 22 22.75 -13.89 -4.80
C PHE A 22 21.87 -13.56 -6.01
N ALA A 23 22.23 -12.52 -6.78
CA ALA A 23 21.56 -12.19 -8.03
C ALA A 23 21.72 -13.31 -9.07
N SER A 24 22.95 -13.79 -9.28
CA SER A 24 23.27 -14.92 -10.17
C SER A 24 22.53 -16.20 -9.78
N LYS A 25 22.48 -16.56 -8.49
CA LYS A 25 21.68 -17.71 -8.03
C LYS A 25 20.19 -17.52 -8.24
N LYS A 26 19.67 -16.30 -8.07
CA LYS A 26 18.26 -15.98 -8.34
C LYS A 26 17.93 -16.06 -9.83
N ASP A 27 18.86 -15.65 -10.69
CA ASP A 27 18.71 -15.73 -12.14
C ASP A 27 18.84 -17.17 -12.66
N GLU A 28 19.77 -17.97 -12.11
CA GLU A 28 19.89 -19.41 -12.40
C GLU A 28 18.67 -20.20 -11.94
N SER A 29 18.15 -19.92 -10.74
CA SER A 29 16.93 -20.57 -10.24
C SER A 29 15.69 -20.18 -11.05
N LYS A 30 15.59 -18.92 -11.50
CA LYS A 30 14.57 -18.50 -12.46
C LYS A 30 14.72 -19.16 -13.83
N LEU A 31 15.93 -19.29 -14.35
CA LEU A 31 16.21 -19.98 -15.61
C LEU A 31 15.86 -21.47 -15.51
N LEU A 32 16.15 -22.11 -14.37
CA LEU A 32 15.81 -23.51 -14.09
C LEU A 32 14.31 -23.71 -13.86
N ALA A 33 13.64 -22.78 -13.18
CA ALA A 33 12.18 -22.79 -13.04
C ALA A 33 11.50 -22.60 -14.40
N ARG A 34 12.03 -21.70 -15.23
CA ARG A 34 11.57 -21.47 -16.61
C ARG A 34 11.86 -22.66 -17.52
N SER A 35 13.00 -23.34 -17.36
CA SER A 35 13.30 -24.57 -18.13
C SER A 35 12.39 -25.72 -17.71
N LYS A 36 12.07 -25.85 -16.42
CA LYS A 36 11.07 -26.81 -15.93
C LYS A 36 9.68 -26.50 -16.47
N LEU A 37 9.28 -25.23 -16.50
CA LEU A 37 8.00 -24.80 -17.10
C LEU A 37 7.89 -25.17 -18.59
N LEU A 38 8.99 -25.07 -19.34
CA LEU A 38 9.06 -25.36 -20.78
C LEU A 38 8.98 -26.86 -21.11
N ASP A 39 9.34 -27.75 -20.18
CA ASP A 39 9.28 -29.21 -20.34
C ASP A 39 7.88 -29.79 -20.08
N HIS A 40 6.91 -28.94 -19.76
CA HIS A 40 5.56 -29.35 -19.39
C HIS A 40 4.57 -29.01 -20.51
N GLY A 41 3.97 -30.03 -21.10
CA GLY A 41 2.88 -29.86 -22.07
C GLY A 41 1.67 -29.10 -21.47
N PRO A 42 0.77 -28.55 -22.29
CA PRO A 42 -0.36 -27.73 -21.83
C PRO A 42 -1.29 -28.46 -20.82
N ASP A 43 -1.36 -29.79 -20.87
CA ASP A 43 -2.12 -30.64 -19.92
C ASP A 43 -1.57 -30.61 -18.48
N MET A 44 -0.45 -29.92 -18.25
CA MET A 44 0.19 -29.79 -16.94
C MET A 44 -0.17 -28.50 -16.19
N PHE A 45 -1.03 -27.65 -16.75
CA PHE A 45 -1.49 -26.42 -16.10
C PHE A 45 -2.94 -26.55 -15.61
N VAL A 46 -3.23 -25.89 -14.49
CA VAL A 46 -4.55 -25.83 -13.86
C VAL A 46 -4.93 -24.40 -13.52
N ASP A 47 -6.23 -24.11 -13.53
CA ASP A 47 -6.78 -22.90 -12.93
C ASP A 47 -7.17 -23.21 -11.48
N LEU A 48 -6.72 -22.39 -10.53
CA LEU A 48 -6.92 -22.58 -9.10
C LEU A 48 -7.92 -21.56 -8.54
N SER A 49 -8.74 -22.02 -7.60
CA SER A 49 -9.53 -21.19 -6.69
C SER A 49 -9.21 -21.62 -5.27
N ILE A 50 -8.47 -20.77 -4.54
CA ILE A 50 -8.00 -21.05 -3.19
C ILE A 50 -8.81 -20.18 -2.22
N ARG A 51 -9.42 -20.82 -1.21
CA ARG A 51 -10.09 -20.14 -0.12
C ARG A 51 -9.29 -20.32 1.16
N PHE A 52 -8.70 -19.23 1.65
CA PHE A 52 -7.98 -19.21 2.92
C PHE A 52 -8.98 -18.96 4.05
N ILE A 53 -9.31 -20.01 4.81
CA ILE A 53 -10.44 -20.01 5.74
C ILE A 53 -10.06 -19.27 7.02
N GLY A 54 -9.03 -19.75 7.72
CA GLY A 54 -8.66 -19.24 9.04
C GLY A 54 -7.49 -19.99 9.66
N ALA A 55 -7.10 -19.57 10.85
CA ALA A 55 -6.15 -20.28 11.71
C ALA A 55 -6.65 -20.30 13.16
N SER A 56 -6.04 -21.13 14.00
CA SER A 56 -6.37 -21.23 15.43
C SER A 56 -5.17 -21.74 16.22
N GLY A 57 -5.12 -21.38 17.51
CA GLY A 57 -4.01 -21.73 18.39
C GLY A 57 -2.73 -20.97 18.08
N LEU A 58 -2.85 -19.78 17.46
CA LEU A 58 -1.69 -18.92 17.23
C LEU A 58 -1.09 -18.49 18.58
N PRO A 59 0.24 -18.37 18.71
CA PRO A 59 0.85 -17.85 19.94
C PRO A 59 0.43 -16.40 20.20
N LYS A 60 0.38 -16.02 21.47
CA LYS A 60 0.38 -14.61 21.86
C LYS A 60 1.74 -14.01 21.50
N MET A 61 1.72 -12.85 20.87
CA MET A 61 2.92 -12.19 20.37
C MET A 61 3.06 -10.78 20.97
N ASP A 62 1.95 -10.11 21.28
CA ASP A 62 1.94 -8.82 21.96
C ASP A 62 2.08 -8.89 23.50
N VAL A 63 2.75 -7.88 24.07
CA VAL A 63 2.85 -7.68 25.54
C VAL A 63 1.48 -7.40 26.15
N VAL A 64 0.71 -6.50 25.52
CA VAL A 64 -0.68 -6.14 25.87
C VAL A 64 -1.53 -6.35 24.62
N GLY A 65 -2.66 -7.08 24.72
CA GLY A 65 -3.40 -7.56 23.55
C GLY A 65 -3.11 -9.02 23.24
N SER A 66 -3.29 -9.47 22.00
CA SER A 66 -3.09 -10.86 21.59
C SER A 66 -2.06 -10.98 20.46
N ALA A 67 -2.56 -10.96 19.23
CA ALA A 67 -1.82 -10.90 17.98
C ALA A 67 -2.79 -10.28 16.96
N ASP A 68 -2.24 -9.58 15.99
CA ASP A 68 -2.89 -9.01 14.82
C ASP A 68 -2.50 -9.78 13.53
N PRO A 69 -2.89 -11.07 13.41
CA PRO A 69 -2.38 -11.93 12.37
C PRO A 69 -2.82 -11.55 10.96
N PHE A 70 -1.89 -11.68 10.02
CA PHE A 70 -2.13 -11.75 8.58
C PHE A 70 -1.24 -12.83 7.95
N PHE A 71 -1.54 -13.24 6.73
CA PHE A 71 -0.70 -14.19 6.00
C PHE A 71 -0.28 -13.68 4.62
N MET A 72 0.86 -14.18 4.18
CA MET A 72 1.38 -14.04 2.82
C MET A 72 1.42 -15.42 2.19
N ALA A 73 0.67 -15.60 1.11
CA ALA A 73 0.68 -16.80 0.29
C ALA A 73 1.47 -16.55 -0.99
N ASN A 74 2.18 -17.56 -1.46
CA ASN A 74 3.04 -17.50 -2.63
C ASN A 74 3.00 -18.84 -3.36
N ILE A 75 2.86 -18.81 -4.69
CA ILE A 75 2.99 -20.00 -5.53
C ILE A 75 4.28 -19.86 -6.34
N ASP A 76 5.23 -20.77 -6.08
CA ASP A 76 6.51 -20.91 -6.79
C ASP A 76 7.38 -19.64 -6.90
N ASP A 77 7.20 -18.67 -6.00
CA ASP A 77 7.82 -17.33 -6.07
C ASP A 77 7.42 -16.47 -7.27
N GLU A 78 6.41 -16.89 -8.03
CA GLU A 78 5.93 -16.23 -9.25
C GLU A 78 4.72 -15.31 -8.99
N ILE A 79 3.82 -15.69 -8.07
CA ILE A 79 2.65 -14.87 -7.73
C ILE A 79 2.36 -14.90 -6.23
N LYS A 80 1.94 -13.75 -5.69
CA LYS A 80 1.74 -13.53 -4.26
C LYS A 80 0.36 -13.03 -3.94
N PHE A 81 -0.13 -13.44 -2.78
CA PHE A 81 -1.35 -12.98 -2.15
C PHE A 81 -1.05 -12.56 -0.72
N VAL A 82 -1.63 -11.46 -0.26
CA VAL A 82 -1.50 -11.02 1.13
C VAL A 82 -2.89 -10.75 1.70
N SER A 83 -3.20 -11.33 2.86
CA SER A 83 -4.53 -11.26 3.48
C SER A 83 -4.80 -9.90 4.14
N SER A 84 -6.03 -9.68 4.59
CA SER A 84 -6.32 -8.64 5.59
C SER A 84 -5.68 -8.98 6.94
N VAL A 85 -5.44 -7.95 7.75
CA VAL A 85 -5.02 -8.07 9.15
C VAL A 85 -6.26 -8.30 10.01
N LYS A 86 -6.21 -9.24 10.95
CA LYS A 86 -7.31 -9.50 11.90
C LYS A 86 -6.86 -9.07 13.29
N ALA A 87 -7.55 -8.09 13.86
CA ALA A 87 -7.14 -7.50 15.13
C ALA A 87 -7.39 -8.44 16.32
N ASN A 88 -6.43 -8.47 17.25
CA ASN A 88 -6.52 -9.03 18.60
C ASN A 88 -7.14 -10.44 18.66
N THR A 89 -6.58 -11.39 17.90
CA THR A 89 -7.09 -12.76 17.85
C THR A 89 -6.01 -13.82 17.63
N GLN A 90 -6.14 -14.96 18.32
CA GLN A 90 -5.35 -16.18 18.06
C GLN A 90 -6.09 -17.19 17.17
N ALA A 91 -7.32 -16.86 16.79
CA ALA A 91 -8.17 -17.67 15.92
C ALA A 91 -8.74 -16.83 14.77
N PRO A 92 -7.89 -16.27 13.89
CA PRO A 92 -8.34 -15.41 12.81
C PRO A 92 -9.19 -16.17 11.79
N VAL A 93 -10.28 -15.55 11.35
CA VAL A 93 -11.07 -15.99 10.20
C VAL A 93 -10.90 -14.97 9.08
N TRP A 94 -10.22 -15.37 8.00
CA TRP A 94 -10.07 -14.53 6.81
C TRP A 94 -11.19 -14.77 5.81
N ASN A 95 -11.46 -16.05 5.50
CA ASN A 95 -12.38 -16.47 4.45
C ASN A 95 -12.16 -15.75 3.11
N GLU A 96 -10.90 -15.51 2.76
CA GLU A 96 -10.51 -14.74 1.58
C GLU A 96 -10.22 -15.68 0.40
N LYS A 97 -10.69 -15.30 -0.78
CA LYS A 97 -10.53 -16.08 -2.02
C LYS A 97 -9.37 -15.53 -2.86
N TRP A 98 -8.68 -16.43 -3.55
CA TRP A 98 -7.64 -16.13 -4.52
C TRP A 98 -7.77 -17.04 -5.72
N ARG A 99 -7.90 -16.45 -6.91
CA ARG A 99 -8.01 -17.16 -8.19
C ARG A 99 -6.79 -16.87 -9.04
N VAL A 100 -6.18 -17.93 -9.56
CA VAL A 100 -4.98 -17.86 -10.39
C VAL A 100 -5.15 -18.83 -11.55
N LYS A 101 -4.94 -18.34 -12.76
CA LYS A 101 -4.96 -19.14 -13.98
C LYS A 101 -3.58 -19.67 -14.32
N ASN A 102 -3.57 -20.78 -15.05
CA ASN A 102 -2.37 -21.35 -15.66
C ASN A 102 -1.25 -21.59 -14.63
N VAL A 103 -1.57 -22.28 -13.54
CA VAL A 103 -0.60 -22.70 -12.52
C VAL A 103 -0.12 -24.11 -12.87
N PRO A 104 1.19 -24.40 -12.86
CA PRO A 104 1.66 -25.77 -13.02
C PRO A 104 1.05 -26.70 -11.95
N LYS A 105 0.61 -27.90 -12.35
CA LYS A 105 -0.08 -28.84 -11.46
C LYS A 105 0.77 -29.30 -10.26
N HIS A 106 2.09 -29.23 -10.37
CA HIS A 106 3.05 -29.61 -9.33
C HIS A 106 3.59 -28.39 -8.56
N ALA A 107 3.01 -27.20 -8.77
CA ALA A 107 3.39 -26.00 -8.05
C ALA A 107 3.19 -26.15 -6.55
N ILE A 108 3.97 -25.39 -5.80
CA ILE A 108 3.94 -25.38 -4.33
C ILE A 108 3.37 -24.06 -3.84
N LEU A 109 2.32 -24.17 -3.02
CA LEU A 109 1.79 -23.06 -2.25
C LEU A 109 2.56 -22.97 -0.92
N GLU A 110 3.31 -21.89 -0.74
CA GLU A 110 3.90 -21.51 0.54
C GLU A 110 3.05 -20.43 1.22
N VAL A 111 2.74 -20.63 2.50
CA VAL A 111 2.03 -19.63 3.31
C VAL A 111 2.87 -19.29 4.54
N GLN A 112 3.03 -18.01 4.80
CA GLN A 112 3.71 -17.46 5.98
C GLN A 112 2.73 -16.59 6.75
N VAL A 113 2.53 -16.89 8.03
CA VAL A 113 1.70 -16.14 8.96
C VAL A 113 2.59 -15.21 9.78
N MET A 114 2.18 -13.96 9.84
CA MET A 114 2.90 -12.86 10.49
C MET A 114 1.97 -12.17 11.47
N ASP A 115 2.55 -11.60 12.51
CA ASP A 115 1.90 -10.68 13.42
C ASP A 115 2.19 -9.23 13.07
N LYS A 116 1.19 -8.36 13.18
CA LYS A 116 1.30 -6.95 12.82
C LYS A 116 1.42 -6.07 14.07
N ASP A 117 2.64 -5.69 14.41
CA ASP A 117 2.86 -4.78 15.52
C ASP A 117 2.52 -3.33 15.12
N GLU A 118 1.61 -2.69 15.85
CA GLU A 118 1.33 -1.27 15.68
C GLU A 118 2.55 -0.42 16.07
N GLY A 119 2.88 0.57 15.23
CA GLY A 119 3.96 1.52 15.52
C GLY A 119 5.37 1.06 15.13
N THR A 120 5.56 -0.19 14.67
CA THR A 120 6.83 -0.65 14.09
C THR A 120 6.69 -1.04 12.61
N PRO A 121 7.73 -0.83 11.77
CA PRO A 121 7.73 -1.29 10.39
C PRO A 121 8.00 -2.80 10.26
N LEU A 122 8.40 -3.45 11.35
CA LEU A 122 8.67 -4.88 11.39
C LEU A 122 7.38 -5.63 11.75
N ASN A 123 7.28 -6.85 11.26
CA ASN A 123 6.17 -7.75 11.55
C ASN A 123 6.79 -9.02 12.13
N ASP A 124 6.20 -9.55 13.17
CA ASP A 124 6.73 -10.70 13.88
C ASP A 124 6.34 -12.00 13.19
N PHE A 125 7.32 -12.88 12.95
CA PHE A 125 7.05 -14.15 12.27
C PHE A 125 6.36 -15.13 13.24
N ILE A 126 5.16 -15.59 12.88
CA ILE A 126 4.42 -16.60 13.66
C ILE A 126 4.82 -18.00 13.20
N GLY A 127 4.63 -18.31 11.92
CA GLY A 127 4.85 -19.65 11.40
C GLY A 127 4.64 -19.74 9.89
N LYS A 128 5.01 -20.87 9.30
CA LYS A 128 4.83 -21.12 7.86
C LYS A 128 4.54 -22.59 7.56
N PHE A 129 4.02 -22.85 6.37
CA PHE A 129 3.90 -24.19 5.81
C PHE A 129 4.02 -24.18 4.29
N LYS A 130 4.16 -25.37 3.70
CA LYS A 130 4.12 -25.61 2.25
C LYS A 130 3.18 -26.75 1.95
N VAL A 131 2.36 -26.62 0.91
CA VAL A 131 1.48 -27.67 0.40
C VAL A 131 1.51 -27.68 -1.12
N ASP A 132 1.21 -28.83 -1.72
CA ASP A 132 0.87 -28.92 -3.13
C ASP A 132 -0.47 -28.23 -3.43
N VAL A 133 -0.68 -27.90 -4.71
CA VAL A 133 -1.91 -27.27 -5.21
C VAL A 133 -3.02 -28.28 -5.57
N ASN A 134 -2.96 -29.54 -5.11
CA ASN A 134 -4.03 -30.49 -5.38
C ASN A 134 -5.33 -30.07 -4.69
N PRO A 135 -6.49 -30.34 -5.31
CA PRO A 135 -7.78 -29.94 -4.78
C PRO A 135 -8.13 -30.64 -3.47
N GLY A 136 -8.92 -29.97 -2.63
CA GLY A 136 -9.41 -30.48 -1.36
C GLY A 136 -9.26 -29.47 -0.22
N ALA A 137 -9.97 -29.75 0.87
CA ALA A 137 -9.77 -29.06 2.15
C ALA A 137 -8.48 -29.57 2.79
N LYS A 138 -7.65 -28.65 3.28
CA LYS A 138 -6.38 -28.93 3.96
C LYS A 138 -6.39 -28.28 5.33
N GLU A 139 -6.04 -29.05 6.34
CA GLU A 139 -5.65 -28.57 7.66
C GLU A 139 -4.14 -28.77 7.79
N VAL A 140 -3.41 -27.71 8.11
CA VAL A 140 -1.95 -27.72 8.10
C VAL A 140 -1.39 -27.11 9.38
N GLU A 141 -0.44 -27.78 9.99
CA GLU A 141 0.28 -27.27 11.15
C GLU A 141 1.19 -26.10 10.76
N LEU A 142 1.19 -25.03 11.56
CA LEU A 142 2.10 -23.90 11.41
C LEU A 142 3.42 -24.17 12.11
N ILE A 143 4.50 -24.14 11.33
CA ILE A 143 5.86 -24.37 11.82
C ILE A 143 6.55 -23.03 12.09
N GLY A 144 6.86 -22.78 13.36
CA GLY A 144 7.62 -21.62 13.83
C GLY A 144 9.15 -21.74 13.62
N PRO A 145 9.93 -20.77 14.13
CA PRO A 145 11.39 -20.80 14.04
C PRO A 145 12.00 -22.02 14.77
N MET A 146 12.98 -22.67 14.13
CA MET A 146 13.63 -23.91 14.63
C MET A 146 14.29 -23.80 16.02
N LEU A 147 14.53 -22.59 16.53
CA LEU A 147 15.26 -22.35 17.78
C LEU A 147 14.37 -22.28 19.04
N LYS A 148 13.04 -22.41 18.93
CA LYS A 148 12.12 -22.37 20.08
C LYS A 148 11.71 -23.79 20.51
N LEU A 149 11.57 -24.03 21.82
CA LEU A 149 11.24 -25.32 22.44
C LEU A 149 9.94 -25.98 21.91
N ARG A 150 9.04 -25.21 21.31
CA ARG A 150 7.81 -25.67 20.67
C ARG A 150 7.74 -25.08 19.26
N SER A 151 7.86 -25.94 18.26
CA SER A 151 7.82 -25.57 16.83
C SER A 151 6.40 -25.37 16.32
N GLU A 152 5.42 -26.07 16.91
CA GLU A 152 4.00 -25.95 16.60
C GLU A 152 3.46 -24.57 17.03
N ARG A 153 2.79 -23.87 16.11
CA ARG A 153 2.29 -22.49 16.28
C ARG A 153 0.80 -22.36 15.93
N GLY A 154 0.07 -23.47 16.00
CA GLY A 154 -1.36 -23.54 15.65
C GLY A 154 -1.62 -24.24 14.31
N HIS A 155 -2.89 -24.30 13.93
CA HIS A 155 -3.37 -24.94 12.70
C HIS A 155 -3.95 -23.90 11.74
N PHE A 156 -3.78 -24.12 10.44
CA PHE A 156 -4.28 -23.28 9.36
C PHE A 156 -5.20 -24.12 8.46
N TRP A 157 -6.36 -23.55 8.08
CA TRP A 157 -7.32 -24.20 7.18
C TRP A 157 -7.43 -23.46 5.85
N LEU A 158 -7.35 -24.22 4.76
CA LEU A 158 -7.64 -23.72 3.42
C LEU A 158 -8.36 -24.77 2.58
N GLU A 159 -8.98 -24.33 1.50
CA GLU A 159 -9.61 -25.19 0.51
C GLU A 159 -9.11 -24.81 -0.88
N ILE A 160 -8.71 -25.80 -1.66
CA ILE A 160 -8.27 -25.63 -3.04
C ILE A 160 -9.28 -26.30 -3.96
N GLU A 161 -9.80 -25.55 -4.92
CA GLU A 161 -10.45 -26.07 -6.10
C GLU A 161 -9.48 -25.96 -7.29
N SER A 162 -9.45 -27.00 -8.12
CA SER A 162 -8.58 -27.07 -9.29
C SER A 162 -9.35 -27.61 -10.48
N LYS A 163 -9.20 -26.94 -11.62
CA LYS A 163 -9.72 -27.38 -12.93
C LYS A 163 -8.60 -27.32 -13.97
N PRO A 164 -8.67 -28.09 -15.07
CA PRO A 164 -7.74 -27.93 -16.18
C PRO A 164 -7.67 -26.47 -16.65
N ALA A 165 -6.47 -26.00 -17.03
CA ALA A 165 -6.29 -24.66 -17.53
C ALA A 165 -7.21 -24.39 -18.73
N SER A 166 -7.87 -23.24 -18.73
CA SER A 166 -8.84 -22.88 -19.76
C SER A 166 -8.24 -22.18 -20.97
N ASP A 167 -7.00 -21.71 -20.89
CA ASP A 167 -6.33 -21.01 -21.98
C ASP A 167 -5.72 -21.97 -23.00
N SER A 168 -5.70 -21.54 -24.28
CA SER A 168 -5.08 -22.30 -25.37
C SER A 168 -3.55 -22.36 -25.30
N ASP A 169 -2.93 -21.36 -24.66
CA ASP A 169 -1.49 -21.29 -24.40
C ASP A 169 -1.26 -20.88 -22.93
N PRO A 170 -1.41 -21.82 -21.98
CA PRO A 170 -1.28 -21.52 -20.56
C PRO A 170 0.17 -21.15 -20.19
N HIS A 171 1.17 -21.58 -20.95
CA HIS A 171 2.58 -21.35 -20.64
C HIS A 171 2.96 -19.87 -20.76
N SER A 172 2.51 -19.16 -21.82
CA SER A 172 2.84 -17.74 -22.00
C SER A 172 2.14 -16.82 -20.98
N LEU A 173 1.07 -17.32 -20.36
CA LEU A 173 0.25 -16.62 -19.36
C LEU A 173 0.25 -17.33 -18.01
N ALA A 174 1.35 -18.01 -17.67
CA ALA A 174 1.49 -18.72 -16.41
C ALA A 174 1.35 -17.78 -15.21
N TYR A 175 0.75 -18.27 -14.12
CA TYR A 175 0.52 -17.54 -12.88
C TYR A 175 -0.25 -16.21 -13.07
N ASP A 176 -1.29 -16.23 -13.90
CA ASP A 176 -2.08 -15.03 -14.18
C ASP A 176 -3.17 -14.83 -13.12
N PHE A 177 -3.25 -13.62 -12.56
CA PHE A 177 -4.23 -13.30 -11.53
C PHE A 177 -5.64 -13.19 -12.11
N ASP A 178 -6.59 -13.93 -11.54
CA ASP A 178 -7.98 -14.01 -12.00
C ASP A 178 -9.00 -13.58 -10.93
N GLY A 179 -8.52 -12.82 -9.94
CA GLY A 179 -9.35 -12.16 -8.96
C GLY A 179 -9.54 -12.92 -7.65
N PRO A 180 -10.54 -12.53 -6.84
CA PRO A 180 -11.34 -11.30 -6.99
C PRO A 180 -10.48 -10.04 -6.94
N ILE A 181 -10.94 -8.92 -7.52
CA ILE A 181 -10.21 -7.63 -7.46
C ILE A 181 -10.25 -7.12 -6.02
N ARG A 182 -9.22 -7.43 -5.26
CA ARG A 182 -9.07 -6.97 -3.88
C ARG A 182 -8.42 -5.61 -3.87
N TYR A 183 -8.92 -4.74 -3.00
CA TYR A 183 -8.27 -3.47 -2.69
C TYR A 183 -7.89 -3.38 -1.22
N SER A 184 -6.84 -2.60 -0.96
CA SER A 184 -6.48 -2.11 0.36
C SER A 184 -6.36 -0.58 0.33
N ARG A 185 -7.01 0.07 1.30
CA ARG A 185 -6.82 1.48 1.62
C ARG A 185 -5.88 1.55 2.81
N HIS A 186 -4.74 2.17 2.60
CA HIS A 186 -3.71 2.36 3.60
C HIS A 186 -3.80 3.78 4.14
N THR A 187 -4.08 3.91 5.42
CA THR A 187 -3.86 5.13 6.18
C THR A 187 -2.59 4.92 6.99
N SER A 188 -1.65 5.87 6.95
CA SER A 188 -0.35 5.70 7.62
C SER A 188 -0.23 6.62 8.83
N PRO A 189 -0.58 6.15 10.05
CA PRO A 189 -0.31 6.88 11.29
C PRO A 189 1.18 7.18 11.46
N THR A 190 2.05 6.26 11.03
CA THR A 190 3.50 6.46 11.07
C THR A 190 3.92 7.64 10.19
N ALA A 191 3.36 7.77 8.99
CA ALA A 191 3.63 8.93 8.16
C ALA A 191 3.09 10.23 8.77
N GLY A 192 1.89 10.20 9.38
CA GLY A 192 1.34 11.34 10.13
C GLY A 192 2.22 11.77 11.31
N LYS A 193 2.65 10.81 12.15
CA LYS A 193 3.61 11.06 13.25
C LYS A 193 4.94 11.60 12.73
N LEU A 194 5.48 11.02 11.65
CA LEU A 194 6.73 11.45 11.04
C LEU A 194 6.64 12.84 10.40
N THR A 195 5.46 13.43 10.24
CA THR A 195 5.31 14.75 9.64
C THR A 195 4.69 15.76 10.59
N ASN A 196 4.38 15.36 11.84
CA ASN A 196 3.57 16.13 12.79
C ASN A 196 2.20 16.56 12.23
N LEU A 197 1.71 15.91 11.17
CA LEU A 197 0.40 16.15 10.61
C LEU A 197 -0.56 15.11 11.21
N ASN A 198 -1.50 15.56 12.04
CA ASN A 198 -2.49 14.70 12.70
C ASN A 198 -3.64 14.27 11.78
N GLU A 199 -3.55 14.50 10.47
CA GLU A 199 -4.60 14.17 9.52
C GLU A 199 -4.30 12.87 8.79
N ALA A 200 -4.84 11.76 9.31
CA ALA A 200 -4.74 10.44 8.67
C ALA A 200 -5.26 10.41 7.22
N ARG A 201 -6.19 11.34 6.87
CA ARG A 201 -6.73 11.52 5.51
C ARG A 201 -5.67 12.02 4.52
N LEU A 202 -4.76 12.87 4.99
CA LEU A 202 -3.67 13.37 4.15
C LEU A 202 -2.74 12.24 3.71
N TYR A 203 -2.77 11.02 4.26
CA TYR A 203 -1.83 9.93 3.92
C TYR A 203 -2.50 8.69 3.33
N ALA A 204 -3.70 8.83 2.76
CA ALA A 204 -4.41 7.71 2.17
C ALA A 204 -3.77 7.27 0.84
N THR A 205 -3.39 6.00 0.75
CA THR A 205 -3.02 5.36 -0.52
C THR A 205 -3.88 4.12 -0.76
N TRP A 206 -4.15 3.83 -2.02
CA TRP A 206 -4.94 2.68 -2.42
C TRP A 206 -4.10 1.75 -3.28
N LYS A 207 -4.30 0.45 -3.07
CA LYS A 207 -3.71 -0.61 -3.87
C LYS A 207 -4.82 -1.57 -4.31
N MET A 208 -4.92 -1.85 -5.61
CA MET A 208 -5.90 -2.78 -6.18
C MET A 208 -5.20 -3.77 -7.10
N TYR A 209 -5.48 -5.07 -6.97
CA TYR A 209 -4.95 -6.08 -7.87
C TYR A 209 -5.82 -6.21 -9.12
N LEU A 210 -5.25 -5.97 -10.30
CA LEU A 210 -5.97 -5.99 -11.56
C LEU A 210 -5.84 -7.34 -12.25
N LYS A 211 -6.95 -7.84 -12.78
CA LYS A 211 -7.02 -9.06 -13.60
C LYS A 211 -6.52 -8.79 -15.01
N GLY A 212 -5.83 -9.77 -15.59
CA GLY A 212 -5.53 -9.81 -17.03
C GLY A 212 -4.66 -8.66 -17.53
N VAL A 213 -3.85 -8.03 -16.68
CA VAL A 213 -2.99 -6.89 -17.09
C VAL A 213 -2.07 -7.28 -18.24
N LYS A 214 -1.33 -8.39 -18.10
CA LYS A 214 -0.45 -8.91 -19.17
C LYS A 214 -1.23 -9.29 -20.43
N ARG A 215 -2.49 -9.73 -20.33
CA ARG A 215 -3.31 -10.06 -21.51
C ARG A 215 -3.65 -8.84 -22.35
N HIS A 216 -3.83 -7.69 -21.71
CA HIS A 216 -4.15 -6.44 -22.40
C HIS A 216 -2.89 -5.74 -22.92
N PHE A 217 -1.86 -5.64 -22.08
CA PHE A 217 -0.62 -4.93 -22.43
C PHE A 217 0.37 -5.79 -23.23
N GLY A 218 0.23 -7.11 -23.22
CA GLY A 218 1.22 -8.02 -23.80
C GLY A 218 2.57 -7.84 -23.13
N ASP A 219 3.61 -7.63 -23.95
CA ASP A 219 4.97 -7.32 -23.50
C ASP A 219 5.27 -5.80 -23.53
N VAL A 220 4.28 -4.96 -23.81
CA VAL A 220 4.45 -3.50 -23.87
C VAL A 220 4.50 -2.95 -22.45
N SER A 221 5.66 -2.43 -22.07
CA SER A 221 5.88 -1.74 -20.80
C SER A 221 6.54 -0.39 -21.02
N GLN A 222 6.33 0.53 -20.07
CA GLN A 222 6.84 1.89 -20.13
C GLN A 222 8.02 2.05 -19.20
N HIS A 223 9.20 2.15 -19.80
CA HIS A 223 10.43 2.47 -19.08
C HIS A 223 10.43 3.92 -18.62
N TRP A 224 11.14 4.24 -17.53
CA TRP A 224 11.27 5.62 -17.08
C TRP A 224 11.83 6.54 -18.18
N ASN A 225 11.31 7.76 -18.21
CA ASN A 225 11.60 8.80 -19.19
C ASN A 225 13.04 9.32 -19.03
N ARG A 226 13.91 8.94 -19.97
CA ARG A 226 15.33 9.29 -19.94
C ARG A 226 15.61 10.76 -20.22
N ASP A 227 14.65 11.49 -20.77
CA ASP A 227 14.78 12.89 -21.14
C ASP A 227 14.18 13.85 -20.10
N TYR A 228 13.54 13.30 -19.06
CA TYR A 228 12.97 14.09 -17.97
C TYR A 228 13.94 14.25 -16.80
N LYS A 229 14.33 15.49 -16.49
CA LYS A 229 15.32 15.81 -15.44
C LYS A 229 14.96 15.18 -14.07
N SER A 230 13.70 15.28 -13.64
CA SER A 230 13.29 14.71 -12.34
C SER A 230 13.29 13.17 -12.35
N ALA A 231 13.12 12.51 -13.51
CA ALA A 231 13.33 11.06 -13.58
C ALA A 231 14.83 10.72 -13.57
N GLN A 232 15.67 11.52 -14.21
CA GLN A 232 17.12 11.33 -14.18
C GLN A 232 17.67 11.43 -12.75
N THR A 233 17.19 12.32 -11.89
CA THR A 233 17.64 12.37 -10.48
C THR A 233 17.33 11.08 -9.71
N ILE A 234 16.27 10.37 -10.09
CA ILE A 234 15.85 9.10 -9.47
C ILE A 234 16.60 7.91 -10.06
N PHE A 235 16.90 7.90 -11.36
CA PHE A 235 17.40 6.70 -12.04
C PHE A 235 18.82 6.79 -12.59
N LYS A 236 19.41 8.00 -12.68
CA LYS A 236 20.70 8.24 -13.34
C LYS A 236 21.72 8.87 -12.37
N GLY A 237 22.94 8.33 -12.38
CA GLY A 237 24.08 8.88 -11.65
C GLY A 237 24.23 8.38 -10.20
N PRO A 238 25.35 8.71 -9.52
CA PRO A 238 25.67 8.16 -8.20
C PRO A 238 24.69 8.54 -7.09
N SER A 239 24.19 9.78 -7.09
CA SER A 239 23.23 10.29 -6.10
C SER A 239 21.86 9.58 -6.16
N SER A 240 21.51 9.02 -7.32
CA SER A 240 20.23 8.35 -7.55
C SER A 240 19.97 7.16 -6.63
N ILE A 241 21.02 6.51 -6.12
CA ILE A 241 20.88 5.39 -5.18
C ILE A 241 20.19 5.85 -3.90
N ALA A 242 20.68 6.93 -3.30
CA ALA A 242 20.14 7.44 -2.04
C ALA A 242 18.70 7.97 -2.23
N VAL A 243 18.44 8.66 -3.35
CA VAL A 243 17.09 9.12 -3.74
C VAL A 243 16.12 7.93 -3.83
N ARG A 244 16.48 6.86 -4.55
CA ARG A 244 15.62 5.66 -4.64
C ARG A 244 15.40 5.00 -3.29
N GLN A 245 16.41 4.98 -2.41
CA GLN A 245 16.25 4.37 -1.08
C GLN A 245 15.29 5.17 -0.20
N GLY A 246 15.29 6.50 -0.30
CA GLY A 246 14.31 7.36 0.37
C GLY A 246 12.89 7.13 -0.15
N ILE A 247 12.72 7.16 -1.48
CA ILE A 247 11.41 6.91 -2.11
C ILE A 247 10.89 5.50 -1.77
N LYS A 248 11.73 4.47 -1.82
CA LYS A 248 11.33 3.10 -1.45
C LYS A 248 10.90 2.99 0.02
N ALA A 249 11.60 3.66 0.93
CA ALA A 249 11.22 3.68 2.33
C ALA A 249 9.87 4.38 2.54
N ALA A 250 9.65 5.50 1.86
CA ALA A 250 8.36 6.19 1.90
C ALA A 250 7.24 5.33 1.34
N HIS A 251 7.48 4.61 0.23
CA HIS A 251 6.53 3.65 -0.32
C HIS A 251 6.20 2.59 0.72
N ASP A 252 7.21 2.01 1.37
CA ASP A 252 7.03 0.96 2.38
C ASP A 252 6.23 1.47 3.59
N ILE A 253 6.43 2.73 4.01
CA ILE A 253 5.65 3.36 5.09
C ILE A 253 4.19 3.60 4.68
N LEU A 254 3.95 4.10 3.46
CA LEU A 254 2.61 4.45 2.97
C LEU A 254 1.76 3.23 2.65
N TYR A 255 2.37 2.19 2.07
CA TYR A 255 1.71 0.93 1.75
C TYR A 255 1.88 -0.13 2.86
N SER A 256 2.38 0.28 4.04
CA SER A 256 2.46 -0.61 5.19
C SER A 256 1.07 -1.08 5.61
N ARG A 257 0.99 -2.31 6.11
CA ARG A 257 -0.25 -2.83 6.68
C ARG A 257 -0.40 -2.33 8.10
N THR A 258 -1.62 -2.00 8.48
CA THR A 258 -2.04 -1.71 9.85
C THR A 258 -3.40 -2.35 10.09
N THR A 259 -3.80 -2.45 11.35
CA THR A 259 -5.15 -2.80 11.81
C THR A 259 -6.20 -1.78 11.34
N GLU A 260 -5.79 -0.54 11.08
CA GLU A 260 -6.66 0.57 10.63
C GLU A 260 -6.92 0.56 9.12
N ASN A 261 -6.20 -0.26 8.35
CA ASN A 261 -6.39 -0.32 6.90
C ASN A 261 -7.79 -0.82 6.52
N GLY A 262 -8.37 -0.18 5.51
CA GLY A 262 -9.58 -0.67 4.87
C GLY A 262 -9.27 -1.77 3.85
N TYR A 263 -10.09 -2.82 3.79
CA TYR A 263 -9.99 -3.89 2.80
C TYR A 263 -11.35 -4.17 2.18
N GLY A 264 -11.36 -4.55 0.91
CA GLY A 264 -12.59 -4.96 0.24
C GLY A 264 -12.34 -5.62 -1.11
N ILE A 265 -13.44 -5.94 -1.79
CA ILE A 265 -13.47 -6.52 -3.13
C ILE A 265 -14.29 -5.60 -4.02
N ILE A 266 -13.87 -5.45 -5.28
CA ILE A 266 -14.67 -4.82 -6.33
C ILE A 266 -15.48 -5.89 -7.05
N GLU A 267 -16.80 -5.86 -6.87
CA GLU A 267 -17.77 -6.70 -7.58
C GLU A 267 -18.61 -5.88 -8.57
N GLY A 268 -18.75 -4.57 -8.35
CA GLY A 268 -19.42 -3.68 -9.31
C GLY A 268 -19.26 -2.19 -9.03
N LYS A 269 -20.11 -1.39 -9.70
CA LYS A 269 -20.09 0.10 -9.65
C LYS A 269 -20.10 0.65 -8.22
N ALA A 270 -20.91 0.08 -7.33
CA ALA A 270 -21.08 0.57 -5.97
C ALA A 270 -19.77 0.50 -5.15
N ASP A 271 -18.97 -0.55 -5.33
CA ASP A 271 -17.70 -0.71 -4.62
C ASP A 271 -16.68 0.35 -5.06
N ILE A 272 -16.66 0.66 -6.36
CA ILE A 272 -15.79 1.71 -6.91
C ILE A 272 -16.21 3.08 -6.39
N LEU A 273 -17.52 3.38 -6.35
CA LEU A 273 -18.01 4.62 -5.76
C LEU A 273 -17.60 4.75 -4.29
N SER A 274 -17.71 3.66 -3.52
CA SER A 274 -17.32 3.66 -2.10
C SER A 274 -15.85 4.06 -1.87
N ILE A 275 -14.97 3.74 -2.82
CA ILE A 275 -13.55 4.09 -2.78
C ILE A 275 -13.31 5.56 -3.09
N LEU A 276 -14.15 6.14 -3.96
CA LEU A 276 -14.09 7.53 -4.39
C LEU A 276 -14.83 8.48 -3.44
N HIS A 277 -15.61 7.95 -2.50
CA HIS A 277 -16.27 8.76 -1.46
C HIS A 277 -15.25 9.41 -0.53
N GLY A 278 -15.54 10.65 -0.13
CA GLY A 278 -14.64 11.50 0.64
C GLY A 278 -14.26 10.97 2.03
N GLY A 279 -15.02 10.06 2.63
CA GLY A 279 -14.71 9.50 3.94
C GLY A 279 -15.75 8.52 4.49
N GLY A 280 -15.70 7.26 4.09
CA GLY A 280 -16.29 6.16 4.86
C GLY A 280 -15.26 5.53 5.80
N ALA A 281 -15.51 5.60 7.12
CA ALA A 281 -14.83 4.89 8.22
C ALA A 281 -13.39 5.34 8.60
N SER A 282 -13.16 6.62 8.89
CA SER A 282 -12.04 7.04 9.74
C SER A 282 -12.52 8.19 10.64
N ARG A 283 -12.12 8.14 11.91
CA ARG A 283 -12.67 8.88 13.08
C ARG A 283 -13.13 10.32 12.80
N PRO A 284 -14.13 10.84 13.54
CA PRO A 284 -14.45 12.27 13.52
C PRO A 284 -13.18 13.07 13.89
N ASN A 285 -12.72 13.89 12.96
CA ASN A 285 -11.62 14.83 13.17
C ASN A 285 -12.11 15.96 14.08
N GLN A 286 -11.26 16.49 14.97
CA GLN A 286 -11.56 17.66 15.81
C GLN A 286 -11.64 18.99 15.02
N HIS A 287 -11.37 18.98 13.70
CA HIS A 287 -11.33 20.18 12.84
C HIS A 287 -12.19 20.10 11.57
N GLN A 288 -13.00 19.04 11.37
CA GLN A 288 -13.92 19.01 10.23
C GLN A 288 -15.13 19.89 10.52
N SER A 289 -15.50 20.75 9.58
CA SER A 289 -16.77 21.46 9.68
C SER A 289 -17.93 20.47 9.59
N GLU A 290 -19.06 20.78 10.24
CA GLU A 290 -20.27 19.94 10.16
C GLU A 290 -20.68 19.66 8.69
N HIS A 291 -20.43 20.64 7.81
CA HIS A 291 -20.67 20.53 6.37
C HIS A 291 -19.75 19.49 5.68
N GLN A 292 -18.46 19.46 6.02
CA GLN A 292 -17.52 18.47 5.49
C GLN A 292 -17.84 17.05 5.96
N VAL A 293 -18.26 16.89 7.23
CA VAL A 293 -18.73 15.59 7.75
C VAL A 293 -20.00 15.15 7.00
N ALA A 294 -20.94 16.08 6.79
CA ALA A 294 -22.16 15.82 6.04
C ALA A 294 -21.87 15.38 4.60
N LEU A 295 -20.79 15.85 3.96
CA LEU A 295 -20.43 15.51 2.57
C LEU A 295 -19.48 14.30 2.45
N SER A 296 -19.08 13.67 3.56
CA SER A 296 -18.13 12.54 3.57
C SER A 296 -18.63 11.30 2.82
N HIS A 297 -19.94 11.13 2.73
CA HIS A 297 -20.60 10.06 1.98
C HIS A 297 -20.64 10.33 0.47
N ARG A 298 -20.16 11.48 0.01
CA ARG A 298 -20.19 11.89 -1.39
C ARG A 298 -18.88 11.60 -2.09
N VAL A 299 -18.92 11.32 -3.40
CA VAL A 299 -17.76 11.28 -4.28
C VAL A 299 -16.96 12.58 -4.13
N LYS A 300 -15.67 12.45 -3.85
CA LYS A 300 -14.77 13.59 -3.71
C LYS A 300 -14.39 14.11 -5.10
N PRO A 301 -14.57 15.42 -5.41
CA PRO A 301 -14.01 16.03 -6.60
C PRO A 301 -12.50 16.17 -6.43
N ALA A 302 -11.76 15.10 -6.68
CA ALA A 302 -10.31 15.04 -6.48
C ALA A 302 -9.62 14.43 -7.69
N ILE A 303 -8.37 14.84 -7.90
CA ILE A 303 -7.47 14.25 -8.90
C ILE A 303 -6.61 13.24 -8.16
N TYR A 304 -6.30 12.11 -8.78
CA TYR A 304 -5.51 11.04 -8.21
C TYR A 304 -4.32 10.73 -9.11
N THR A 305 -3.13 10.64 -8.54
CA THR A 305 -1.94 10.14 -9.24
C THR A 305 -1.93 8.63 -9.16
N TYR A 306 -1.68 7.93 -10.28
CA TYR A 306 -1.64 6.46 -10.29
C TYR A 306 -0.43 5.87 -11.01
N ALA A 307 -0.07 4.64 -10.63
CA ALA A 307 0.82 3.77 -11.38
C ALA A 307 0.28 2.33 -11.39
N ILE A 308 0.36 1.67 -12.55
CA ILE A 308 0.07 0.25 -12.70
C ILE A 308 1.40 -0.49 -12.69
N SER A 309 1.64 -1.18 -11.59
CA SER A 309 2.95 -1.76 -11.29
C SER A 309 3.15 -3.11 -11.96
N MET A 310 4.35 -3.36 -12.48
CA MET A 310 4.73 -4.64 -13.09
C MET A 310 5.16 -5.71 -12.09
N ASP A 311 5.43 -5.32 -10.84
CA ASP A 311 5.89 -6.25 -9.80
C ASP A 311 4.78 -7.21 -9.32
N ASP A 312 3.53 -6.75 -9.27
CA ASP A 312 2.39 -7.52 -8.78
C ASP A 312 1.06 -7.19 -9.49
N ASN A 313 1.12 -6.54 -10.65
CA ASN A 313 -0.05 -6.16 -11.45
C ASN A 313 -1.09 -5.32 -10.67
N SER A 314 -0.64 -4.53 -9.69
CA SER A 314 -1.52 -3.66 -8.93
C SER A 314 -1.61 -2.23 -9.47
N LEU A 315 -2.83 -1.69 -9.49
CA LEU A 315 -3.08 -0.26 -9.57
C LEU A 315 -2.84 0.36 -8.20
N ARG A 316 -1.92 1.32 -8.13
CA ARG A 316 -1.52 2.02 -6.91
C ARG A 316 -1.74 3.51 -7.10
N PHE A 317 -2.46 4.16 -6.20
CA PHE A 317 -2.79 5.57 -6.37
C PHE A 317 -3.00 6.28 -5.03
N SER A 318 -3.00 7.60 -5.10
CA SER A 318 -3.38 8.51 -4.02
C SER A 318 -3.82 9.84 -4.61
N GLU A 319 -4.47 10.68 -3.80
CA GLU A 319 -4.87 12.01 -4.22
C GLU A 319 -3.65 12.87 -4.66
N THR A 320 -3.76 13.47 -5.85
CA THR A 320 -2.81 14.44 -6.37
C THR A 320 -2.92 15.69 -5.53
N GLY A 321 -1.91 15.92 -4.70
CA GLY A 321 -1.89 17.10 -3.84
C GLY A 321 -1.94 16.79 -2.35
N ALA A 322 -1.75 15.54 -1.96
CA ALA A 322 -1.53 15.28 -0.54
C ALA A 322 -0.21 15.89 -0.03
N ALA A 323 -0.26 16.64 1.08
CA ALA A 323 0.81 17.45 1.65
C ALA A 323 2.14 16.73 1.86
N PHE A 324 2.10 15.41 2.03
CA PHE A 324 3.28 14.60 2.22
C PHE A 324 4.13 14.37 0.97
N PHE A 325 3.61 14.67 -0.22
CA PHE A 325 4.32 14.44 -1.47
C PHE A 325 5.20 15.60 -1.94
N VAL A 326 5.13 16.77 -1.28
CA VAL A 326 5.68 18.05 -1.77
C VAL A 326 7.17 17.94 -2.16
N ASP A 327 7.95 17.15 -1.43
CA ASP A 327 9.40 16.99 -1.69
C ASP A 327 9.79 15.72 -2.45
N PHE A 328 8.83 14.88 -2.83
CA PHE A 328 9.16 13.69 -3.60
C PHE A 328 9.40 14.06 -5.06
N ALA A 329 10.59 13.71 -5.57
CA ALA A 329 10.99 13.94 -6.96
C ALA A 329 10.01 13.37 -8.01
N SER A 330 9.20 12.37 -7.62
CA SER A 330 8.09 11.85 -8.44
C SER A 330 7.11 11.03 -7.61
N LYS A 331 5.83 11.41 -7.63
CA LYS A 331 4.71 10.64 -7.07
C LYS A 331 4.52 9.30 -7.80
N HIS A 332 4.64 9.29 -9.13
CA HIS A 332 4.59 8.06 -9.92
C HIS A 332 5.69 7.08 -9.53
N ALA A 333 6.93 7.57 -9.35
CA ALA A 333 8.03 6.73 -8.87
C ALA A 333 7.78 6.19 -7.46
N LEU A 334 7.11 6.97 -6.60
CA LEU A 334 6.71 6.51 -5.28
C LEU A 334 5.75 5.33 -5.38
N HIS A 335 4.65 5.44 -6.13
CA HIS A 335 3.69 4.34 -6.31
C HIS A 335 4.33 3.10 -6.98
N ALA A 336 5.22 3.31 -7.94
CA ALA A 336 5.95 2.26 -8.61
C ALA A 336 7.15 1.71 -7.81
N LYS A 337 7.38 2.18 -6.57
CA LYS A 337 8.52 1.77 -5.73
C LYS A 337 9.88 1.91 -6.43
N CYS A 338 10.01 2.95 -7.27
CA CYS A 338 11.12 3.18 -8.19
C CYS A 338 11.44 2.00 -9.12
N ALA A 339 10.42 1.27 -9.60
CA ALA A 339 10.60 0.35 -10.71
C ALA A 339 11.09 1.11 -11.94
N THR A 340 11.99 0.51 -12.71
CA THR A 340 12.50 1.11 -13.95
C THR A 340 11.48 1.11 -15.07
N SER A 341 10.47 0.25 -14.97
CA SER A 341 9.34 0.19 -15.89
C SER A 341 8.03 -0.03 -15.13
N VAL A 342 6.94 0.46 -15.71
CA VAL A 342 5.54 0.25 -15.27
C VAL A 342 4.71 -0.25 -16.45
N TRP A 343 3.54 -0.83 -16.19
CA TRP A 343 2.59 -1.11 -17.29
C TRP A 343 2.03 0.20 -17.84
N TYR A 344 1.61 1.10 -16.94
CA TYR A 344 1.11 2.43 -17.28
C TYR A 344 1.09 3.35 -16.05
N SER A 345 0.94 4.66 -16.24
CA SER A 345 0.87 5.64 -15.14
C SER A 345 0.36 6.99 -15.63
N GLY A 346 -0.26 7.76 -14.75
CA GLY A 346 -0.79 9.08 -15.09
C GLY A 346 -1.56 9.67 -13.94
N GLU A 347 -2.63 10.37 -14.25
CA GLU A 347 -3.62 10.88 -13.32
C GLU A 347 -5.03 10.43 -13.72
N PHE A 348 -5.96 10.47 -12.79
CA PHE A 348 -7.38 10.28 -13.06
C PHE A 348 -8.24 11.09 -12.11
N HIS A 349 -9.49 11.34 -12.48
CA HIS A 349 -10.50 11.88 -11.58
C HIS A 349 -11.89 11.34 -11.92
N PRO A 350 -12.76 11.13 -10.91
CA PRO A 350 -14.16 10.88 -11.18
C PRO A 350 -14.83 12.16 -11.68
N ARG A 351 -15.81 12.00 -12.56
CA ARG A 351 -16.73 13.08 -12.94
C ARG A 351 -18.13 12.52 -13.21
N PRO A 352 -19.19 13.32 -13.03
CA PRO A 352 -20.48 13.01 -13.61
C PRO A 352 -20.39 13.09 -15.14
N LYS A 353 -21.09 12.20 -15.84
CA LYS A 353 -21.24 12.24 -17.29
C LYS A 353 -21.84 13.58 -17.70
N GLY A 354 -21.21 14.25 -18.66
CA GLY A 354 -21.54 15.64 -19.03
C GLY A 354 -20.82 16.71 -18.20
N GLY A 355 -19.92 16.32 -17.30
CA GLY A 355 -18.99 17.21 -16.60
C GLY A 355 -19.54 17.85 -15.33
N TRP A 356 -18.61 18.35 -14.50
CA TRP A 356 -18.90 19.00 -13.21
C TRP A 356 -19.75 20.28 -13.34
N GLU A 357 -19.71 20.96 -14.48
CA GLU A 357 -20.46 22.20 -14.74
C GLU A 357 -21.98 22.01 -14.68
N ASN A 358 -22.46 20.80 -15.01
CA ASN A 358 -23.88 20.46 -15.06
C ASN A 358 -24.35 19.65 -13.85
N PHE A 359 -23.48 19.52 -12.83
CA PHE A 359 -23.73 18.71 -11.65
C PHE A 359 -24.22 19.55 -10.46
N SER A 360 -25.10 18.95 -9.65
CA SER A 360 -25.55 19.51 -8.38
C SER A 360 -25.56 18.43 -7.32
N ASP A 361 -25.24 18.83 -6.09
CA ASP A 361 -25.27 17.95 -4.93
C ASP A 361 -26.67 17.55 -4.46
N ASP A 362 -27.72 18.09 -5.07
CA ASP A 362 -29.10 17.62 -4.86
C ASP A 362 -29.33 16.20 -5.38
N LYS A 363 -28.51 15.75 -6.35
CA LYS A 363 -28.54 14.37 -6.84
C LYS A 363 -27.74 13.47 -5.92
N ARG A 364 -28.32 12.30 -5.58
CA ARG A 364 -27.62 11.24 -4.85
C ARG A 364 -26.60 10.59 -5.78
N ASP A 365 -25.44 10.20 -5.26
CA ASP A 365 -24.35 9.66 -6.08
C ASP A 365 -24.72 8.37 -6.81
N GLU A 366 -25.65 7.58 -6.24
CA GLU A 366 -26.20 6.38 -6.87
C GLU A 366 -27.04 6.68 -8.12
N ASP A 367 -27.66 7.87 -8.18
CA ASP A 367 -28.48 8.34 -9.32
C ASP A 367 -27.64 9.06 -10.38
N VAL A 368 -26.32 9.16 -10.17
CA VAL A 368 -25.39 9.86 -11.06
C VAL A 368 -24.68 8.85 -11.96
N ASP A 369 -24.64 9.15 -13.25
CA ASP A 369 -23.83 8.45 -14.22
C ASP A 369 -22.37 8.88 -14.08
N TRP A 370 -21.66 8.27 -13.15
CA TRP A 370 -20.23 8.52 -12.95
C TRP A 370 -19.38 7.93 -14.07
N GLU A 371 -18.31 8.65 -14.41
CA GLU A 371 -17.24 8.24 -15.31
C GLU A 371 -15.88 8.46 -14.63
N LEU A 372 -14.93 7.58 -14.88
CA LEU A 372 -13.53 7.75 -14.50
C LEU A 372 -12.78 8.28 -15.71
N LEU A 373 -12.35 9.53 -15.63
CA LEU A 373 -11.49 10.10 -16.64
C LEU A 373 -10.03 9.80 -16.26
N ILE A 374 -9.29 9.10 -17.11
CA ILE A 374 -7.92 8.66 -16.83
C ILE A 374 -6.99 9.06 -17.97
N ASP A 375 -5.75 9.41 -17.65
CA ASP A 375 -4.79 9.89 -18.64
C ASP A 375 -3.40 9.22 -18.54
N ASN A 376 -2.49 9.67 -19.41
CA ASN A 376 -1.06 9.30 -19.44
C ASN A 376 -0.15 10.40 -18.87
N ASN A 377 -0.65 11.27 -17.99
CA ASN A 377 0.08 12.39 -17.42
C ASN A 377 1.12 11.95 -16.38
N SER A 378 2.23 11.39 -16.84
CA SER A 378 3.41 11.09 -16.02
C SER A 378 4.68 11.63 -16.65
N GLY A 379 5.34 12.58 -16.00
CA GLY A 379 6.67 13.01 -16.43
C GLY A 379 7.72 11.90 -16.27
N THR A 380 7.56 11.03 -15.27
CA THR A 380 8.55 10.01 -14.91
C THR A 380 8.56 8.80 -15.81
N TYR A 381 7.39 8.33 -16.27
CA TYR A 381 7.30 7.17 -17.15
C TYR A 381 6.82 7.53 -18.57
N ALA A 382 6.22 8.71 -18.75
CA ALA A 382 5.73 9.26 -20.01
C ALA A 382 5.09 8.22 -20.96
N PRO A 383 4.00 7.56 -20.55
CA PRO A 383 3.42 6.49 -21.35
C PRO A 383 2.92 6.95 -22.72
N ASP A 384 3.12 6.10 -23.72
CA ASP A 384 2.64 6.31 -25.07
C ASP A 384 1.10 6.43 -25.11
N LYS A 385 0.61 7.48 -25.76
CA LYS A 385 -0.81 7.75 -25.98
C LYS A 385 -1.48 6.68 -26.85
N ALA A 386 -0.71 5.99 -27.70
CA ALA A 386 -1.22 4.88 -28.51
C ALA A 386 -1.78 3.72 -27.64
N MET A 387 -1.38 3.65 -26.37
CA MET A 387 -1.83 2.63 -25.43
C MET A 387 -3.06 3.04 -24.58
N LEU A 388 -3.59 4.26 -24.73
CA LEU A 388 -4.79 4.70 -24.02
C LEU A 388 -6.01 3.79 -24.28
N PRO A 389 -6.29 3.33 -25.51
CA PRO A 389 -7.39 2.38 -25.75
C PRO A 389 -7.18 1.04 -25.02
N THR A 390 -5.94 0.59 -24.88
CA THR A 390 -5.59 -0.63 -24.13
C THR A 390 -5.83 -0.45 -22.64
N LEU A 391 -5.40 0.69 -22.09
CA LEU A 391 -5.66 1.06 -20.69
C LEU A 391 -7.16 1.08 -20.41
N GLN A 392 -7.94 1.76 -21.26
CA GLN A 392 -9.38 1.87 -21.11
C GLN A 392 -10.05 0.49 -21.05
N LYS A 393 -9.78 -0.37 -22.06
CA LYS A 393 -10.34 -1.73 -22.12
C LYS A 393 -9.97 -2.57 -20.89
N MET A 394 -8.73 -2.46 -20.43
CA MET A 394 -8.26 -3.20 -19.25
C MET A 394 -8.98 -2.74 -17.98
N LEU A 395 -9.21 -1.44 -17.82
CA LEU A 395 -9.97 -0.92 -16.68
C LEU A 395 -11.46 -1.23 -16.78
N GLU A 396 -12.08 -1.15 -17.95
CA GLU A 396 -13.47 -1.58 -18.17
C GLU A 396 -13.66 -3.07 -17.82
N TYR A 397 -12.69 -3.92 -18.16
CA TYR A 397 -12.69 -5.34 -17.78
C TYR A 397 -12.60 -5.56 -16.26
N ASN A 398 -11.87 -4.69 -15.56
CA ASN A 398 -11.72 -4.76 -14.12
C ASN A 398 -12.86 -4.07 -13.36
N PHE A 399 -13.51 -3.09 -13.96
CA PHE A 399 -14.51 -2.23 -13.32
C PHE A 399 -15.85 -2.33 -14.04
N PRO A 400 -16.49 -3.52 -14.06
CA PRO A 400 -17.72 -3.74 -14.79
C PRO A 400 -18.83 -2.82 -14.26
N GLY A 401 -19.51 -2.14 -15.18
CA GLY A 401 -20.59 -1.19 -14.87
C GLY A 401 -20.12 0.20 -14.44
N PHE A 402 -18.82 0.50 -14.49
CA PHE A 402 -18.28 1.84 -14.30
C PHE A 402 -17.72 2.35 -15.64
N ASN A 403 -18.12 3.56 -16.06
CA ASN A 403 -17.66 4.12 -17.33
C ASN A 403 -16.20 4.59 -17.20
N ILE A 404 -15.35 4.21 -18.15
CA ILE A 404 -13.95 4.63 -18.20
C ILE A 404 -13.73 5.42 -19.49
N LEU A 405 -13.08 6.58 -19.40
CA LEU A 405 -12.67 7.36 -20.55
C LEU A 405 -11.18 7.68 -20.43
N ALA A 406 -10.39 7.14 -21.36
CA ALA A 406 -8.94 7.39 -21.40
C ALA A 406 -8.60 8.49 -22.41
N LEU A 407 -8.04 9.61 -21.95
CA LEU A 407 -7.65 10.74 -22.79
C LEU A 407 -6.15 11.01 -22.71
N ASP A 408 -5.58 11.58 -23.78
CA ASP A 408 -4.19 12.00 -23.76
C ASP A 408 -4.03 13.24 -22.89
N ARG A 409 -2.90 13.36 -22.17
CA ARG A 409 -2.58 14.51 -21.32
C ARG A 409 -2.65 15.87 -22.03
N GLU A 410 -2.50 15.89 -23.36
CA GLU A 410 -2.55 17.11 -24.16
C GLU A 410 -3.98 17.43 -24.65
N ASP A 411 -4.94 16.55 -24.42
CA ASP A 411 -6.34 16.70 -24.81
C ASP A 411 -7.03 17.88 -24.09
N GLU A 412 -7.75 18.69 -24.87
CA GLU A 412 -8.41 19.90 -24.35
C GLU A 412 -9.64 19.58 -23.49
N GLU A 413 -10.34 18.47 -23.74
CA GLU A 413 -11.46 18.02 -22.90
C GLU A 413 -10.94 17.58 -21.52
N LEU A 414 -9.82 16.86 -21.48
CA LEU A 414 -9.16 16.48 -20.23
C LEU A 414 -8.82 17.72 -19.40
N LYS A 415 -8.14 18.72 -19.98
CA LYS A 415 -7.75 19.96 -19.29
C LYS A 415 -8.96 20.70 -18.73
N LYS A 416 -10.03 20.84 -19.52
CA LYS A 416 -11.30 21.46 -19.08
C LYS A 416 -11.93 20.69 -17.93
N SER A 417 -11.99 19.36 -18.04
CA SER A 417 -12.56 18.47 -17.03
C SER A 417 -11.82 18.56 -15.70
N VAL A 418 -10.48 18.60 -15.73
CA VAL A 418 -9.62 18.79 -14.57
C VAL A 418 -9.84 20.16 -13.92
N ALA A 419 -9.92 21.23 -14.71
CA ALA A 419 -10.20 22.58 -14.21
C ALA A 419 -11.57 22.66 -13.54
N ALA A 420 -12.61 22.11 -14.18
CA ALA A 420 -13.96 22.06 -13.63
C ALA A 420 -14.05 21.24 -12.33
N CYS A 421 -13.31 20.13 -12.23
CA CYS A 421 -13.23 19.34 -11.00
C CYS A 421 -12.67 20.16 -9.83
N ARG A 422 -11.56 20.88 -10.06
CA ARG A 422 -10.93 21.75 -9.04
C ARG A 422 -11.84 22.92 -8.65
N GLU A 423 -12.47 23.55 -9.63
CA GLU A 423 -13.41 24.64 -9.38
C GLU A 423 -14.61 24.17 -8.55
N TYR A 424 -15.15 23.00 -8.84
CA TYR A 424 -16.25 22.41 -8.06
C TYR A 424 -15.79 22.09 -6.63
N ALA A 425 -14.59 21.51 -6.45
CA ALA A 425 -14.02 21.23 -5.14
C ALA A 425 -13.93 22.50 -4.26
N LEU A 426 -13.40 23.59 -4.82
CA LEU A 426 -13.24 24.87 -4.13
C LEU A 426 -14.58 25.55 -3.84
N LYS A 427 -15.46 25.67 -4.84
CA LYS A 427 -16.66 26.52 -4.75
C LYS A 427 -17.87 25.83 -4.14
N LYS A 428 -17.94 24.50 -4.21
CA LYS A 428 -19.15 23.72 -3.85
C LYS A 428 -18.92 22.72 -2.73
N ARG A 429 -17.67 22.31 -2.49
CA ARG A 429 -17.33 21.28 -1.51
C ARG A 429 -16.39 21.75 -0.39
N ASP A 430 -16.13 23.06 -0.33
CA ASP A 430 -15.27 23.70 0.68
C ASP A 430 -13.93 22.96 0.86
N VAL A 431 -13.36 22.46 -0.24
CA VAL A 431 -12.02 21.85 -0.24
C VAL A 431 -11.01 22.99 -0.28
N PRO A 432 -10.13 23.14 0.72
CA PRO A 432 -9.12 24.19 0.74
C PRO A 432 -8.16 24.14 -0.47
N GLU A 433 -7.63 25.28 -0.88
CA GLU A 433 -6.70 25.36 -2.03
C GLU A 433 -5.39 24.61 -1.76
N ASP A 434 -4.94 24.61 -0.51
CA ASP A 434 -3.77 23.85 -0.03
C ASP A 434 -3.99 22.34 -0.02
N GLU A 435 -5.23 21.83 0.08
CA GLU A 435 -5.52 20.40 -0.13
C GLU A 435 -5.40 20.00 -1.62
N LEU A 436 -5.72 20.92 -2.54
CA LEU A 436 -5.65 20.68 -3.99
C LEU A 436 -4.24 20.90 -4.54
N GLN A 437 -3.48 21.81 -3.93
CA GLN A 437 -2.10 22.15 -4.26
C GLN A 437 -1.30 22.33 -2.97
N PRO A 438 -0.74 21.25 -2.43
CA PRO A 438 -0.06 21.29 -1.16
C PRO A 438 1.22 22.08 -1.27
N THR A 439 1.43 22.93 -0.29
CA THR A 439 2.71 23.58 -0.03
C THR A 439 3.10 23.29 1.41
N LEU A 440 4.39 23.21 1.71
CA LEU A 440 4.84 23.09 3.10
C LEU A 440 4.70 24.45 3.76
N SER A 441 4.03 24.51 4.91
CA SER A 441 3.99 25.73 5.72
C SER A 441 5.37 26.02 6.31
N PRO A 442 5.69 27.28 6.67
CA PRO A 442 6.94 27.62 7.31
C PRO A 442 7.18 26.80 8.59
N GLY A 443 8.23 25.98 8.61
CA GLY A 443 8.59 25.10 9.73
C GLY A 443 8.05 23.66 9.62
N GLU A 444 7.25 23.35 8.61
CA GLU A 444 6.84 21.96 8.32
C GLU A 444 7.92 21.23 7.53
N GLU A 445 8.20 19.99 7.95
CA GLU A 445 9.14 19.11 7.25
C GLU A 445 8.39 17.99 6.53
N SER A 446 8.75 17.73 5.28
CA SER A 446 8.15 16.65 4.51
C SER A 446 8.53 15.26 5.02
N LEU A 447 7.71 14.28 4.65
CA LEU A 447 8.00 12.87 4.89
C LEU A 447 9.35 12.44 4.27
N CYS A 448 9.71 12.98 3.10
CA CYS A 448 10.98 12.67 2.45
C CYS A 448 12.18 13.16 3.28
N HIS A 449 12.12 14.37 3.82
CA HIS A 449 13.16 14.94 4.68
C HIS A 449 13.33 14.13 5.96
N ARG A 450 12.22 13.83 6.65
CA ARG A 450 12.22 13.08 7.92
C ARG A 450 12.77 11.66 7.76
N ILE A 451 12.44 10.97 6.67
CA ILE A 451 13.00 9.64 6.35
C ILE A 451 14.52 9.71 6.14
N TRP A 452 15.00 10.79 5.53
CA TRP A 452 16.42 11.00 5.30
C TRP A 452 17.18 11.21 6.62
N ASP A 453 16.63 12.02 7.52
CA ASP A 453 17.21 12.28 8.83
C ASP A 453 17.18 11.05 9.74
N PHE A 454 16.07 10.29 9.74
CA PHE A 454 15.96 9.04 10.48
C PHE A 454 17.02 8.00 10.07
N ARG A 455 17.54 8.07 8.83
CA ARG A 455 18.54 7.14 8.30
C ARG A 455 19.99 7.63 8.40
N LYS A 456 20.25 8.81 8.97
CA LYS A 456 21.63 9.28 9.21
C LYS A 456 22.26 8.43 10.33
N PRO A 457 23.40 7.76 10.11
CA PRO A 457 24.10 7.07 11.19
C PRO A 457 24.66 8.11 12.16
N GLY A 458 24.06 8.21 13.36
CA GLY A 458 24.56 9.04 14.47
C GLY A 458 23.52 9.84 15.26
N SER A 459 22.21 9.82 14.95
CA SER A 459 21.21 10.63 15.67
C SER A 459 20.63 9.99 16.94
N ASP A 460 20.86 8.71 17.21
CA ASP A 460 20.37 8.02 18.43
C ASP A 460 21.29 8.16 19.66
N ALA A 461 22.01 9.28 19.76
CA ALA A 461 22.88 9.55 20.90
C ALA A 461 22.69 10.96 21.47
N ASN A 462 21.46 11.50 21.55
CA ASN A 462 21.15 12.53 22.55
C ASN A 462 19.68 12.95 22.76
N GLN A 463 18.69 12.08 22.54
CA GLN A 463 17.34 12.38 23.02
C GLN A 463 17.07 11.61 24.32
N LYS A 464 17.38 12.29 25.43
CA LYS A 464 16.94 11.90 26.77
C LYS A 464 15.40 11.90 26.76
N PRO A 465 14.71 10.87 27.27
CA PRO A 465 13.26 10.92 27.40
C PRO A 465 12.86 12.12 28.29
N PRO A 466 11.66 12.70 28.12
CA PRO A 466 11.15 13.69 29.05
C PRO A 466 11.15 13.06 30.45
N SER A 467 11.76 13.72 31.42
CA SER A 467 11.64 13.35 32.82
C SER A 467 10.20 13.57 33.25
N ASP A 468 9.55 12.52 33.71
CA ASP A 468 8.39 12.62 34.60
C ASP A 468 8.87 13.28 35.89
N ASP A 469 8.77 14.61 35.97
CA ASP A 469 8.82 15.35 37.23
C ASP A 469 7.40 15.39 37.80
N ASP A 470 7.05 14.36 38.56
CA ASP A 470 6.13 14.49 39.67
C ASP A 470 6.86 15.26 40.79
N SER A 471 6.57 16.55 40.94
CA SER A 471 6.75 17.23 42.22
C SER A 471 5.78 18.40 42.41
N ASN A 472 4.79 18.13 43.27
CA ASN A 472 4.24 19.01 44.30
C ASN A 472 3.86 20.45 43.90
N GLU A 473 2.56 20.65 43.68
CA GLU A 473 1.88 21.90 44.06
C GLU A 473 2.04 22.12 45.57
N ALA A 474 2.87 23.09 45.94
CA ALA A 474 2.80 23.77 47.22
C ALA A 474 2.22 25.18 46.98
N ASP A 475 0.99 25.34 47.46
CA ASP A 475 0.21 26.56 47.59
C ASP A 475 0.94 27.52 48.56
N GLU A 476 1.55 28.60 48.05
CA GLU A 476 1.97 29.74 48.88
C GLU A 476 0.99 30.90 48.69
N ARG A 477 -0.02 30.92 49.57
CA ARG A 477 -0.77 32.13 49.93
C ARG A 477 -0.27 32.66 51.27
N ASP A 478 0.34 33.84 51.17
CA ASP A 478 0.41 34.96 52.12
C ASP A 478 -0.04 34.73 53.59
N PRO A 479 0.84 34.97 54.60
CA PRO A 479 0.42 35.01 56.00
C PRO A 479 0.07 36.44 56.44
N GLY A 480 -1.23 36.72 56.53
CA GLY A 480 -1.78 37.81 57.33
C GLY A 480 -2.23 37.32 58.71
N ASN A 481 -1.57 37.84 59.76
CA ASN A 481 -2.05 38.04 61.15
C ASN A 481 -3.00 37.00 61.82
N GLY A 482 -2.52 36.44 62.93
CA GLY A 482 -3.21 36.60 64.22
C GLY A 482 -3.81 35.37 64.89
N LEU A 483 -3.35 35.15 66.13
CA LEU A 483 -4.05 34.59 67.30
C LEU A 483 -4.25 33.07 67.43
N GLY A 484 -3.81 32.56 68.58
CA GLY A 484 -4.64 31.66 69.40
C GLY A 484 -4.23 30.18 69.49
N ASP A 485 -3.35 29.89 70.45
CA ASP A 485 -3.55 28.93 71.54
C ASP A 485 -4.26 27.56 71.35
N LEU A 486 -3.62 26.55 71.96
CA LEU A 486 -4.18 25.36 72.65
C LEU A 486 -4.40 24.03 71.87
N ASN A 487 -3.47 23.11 72.17
CA ASN A 487 -3.69 21.85 72.90
C ASN A 487 -4.52 20.69 72.30
N HIS A 488 -3.87 19.50 72.32
CA HIS A 488 -4.45 18.17 72.63
C HIS A 488 -5.48 17.60 71.62
N GLN A 489 -5.64 16.30 71.38
CA GLN A 489 -5.00 15.05 71.76
C GLN A 489 -5.71 13.98 70.90
N GLU A 490 -5.06 12.82 70.71
CA GLU A 490 -5.67 11.55 70.25
C GLU A 490 -6.16 11.51 68.79
N GLY A 491 -5.93 10.48 67.98
CA GLY A 491 -5.59 9.10 68.29
C GLY A 491 -6.63 8.18 67.64
N LYS A 492 -6.15 7.30 66.73
CA LYS A 492 -6.87 6.22 66.04
C LYS A 492 -7.74 6.70 64.87
N LYS A 493 -7.69 6.07 63.69
CA LYS A 493 -7.39 4.66 63.40
C LYS A 493 -7.03 4.52 61.93
#